data_AF-A0A931D5S1-F1
#
_entry.id   AF-A0A931D5S1-F1
#
_cell.length_a   1.000
_cell.length_b   1.000
_cell.length_c   1.000
_cell.angle_alpha   90.00
_cell.angle_beta   90.00
_cell.angle_gamma   90.00
#
_symmetry.space_group_name_H-M   'P 1'
#
loop_
_entity.id
_entity.type
_entity.pdbx_description
1 polymer ?
#
loop_
_entity_poly.entity_id
_entity_poly.type
_entity_poly.pdbx_seq_one_letter_code
_entity_poly.pdbx_strand_id
1 'polypeptide(L)'
;MNLMLKLLGTAVSFGAGFAGAKILDAVWLKVTGQKPPKPGDKEAQNEASLRQALGFAVASSVVASVIQVLTERGTTGAINYFKRTADEI
;
A
#
# COMPACT_ATOMS: atom_id res chain seq x y z
N MET A 1 -1.88 -23.89 11.80
CA MET A 1 -1.03 -22.67 11.75
C MET A 1 -0.99 -22.05 13.14
N ASN A 2 0.19 -21.93 13.73
CA ASN A 2 0.37 -21.47 15.12
C ASN A 2 -0.17 -20.04 15.35
N LEU A 3 -0.92 -19.84 16.43
CA LEU A 3 -1.55 -18.57 16.81
C LEU A 3 -0.53 -17.42 16.90
N MET A 4 0.70 -17.73 17.29
CA MET A 4 1.83 -16.81 17.36
C MET A 4 2.25 -16.27 15.98
N LEU A 5 2.25 -17.12 14.93
CA LEU A 5 2.52 -16.69 13.55
C LEU A 5 1.39 -15.81 13.01
N LYS A 6 0.13 -16.11 13.36
CA LYS A 6 -1.02 -15.25 13.03
C LYS A 6 -0.89 -13.87 13.69
N LEU A 7 -0.52 -13.81 14.97
CA LEU A 7 -0.33 -12.54 15.69
C LEU A 7 0.83 -11.72 15.13
N LEU A 8 1.97 -12.35 14.83
CA LEU A 8 3.09 -11.69 14.17
C LEU A 8 2.71 -11.18 12.78
N GLY A 9 2.02 -12.00 11.98
CA GLY A 9 1.54 -11.59 10.66
C GLY A 9 0.59 -10.39 10.73
N THR A 10 -0.32 -10.36 11.71
CA THR A 10 -1.21 -9.23 11.96
C THR A 10 -0.42 -7.98 12.38
N ALA A 11 0.51 -8.11 13.33
CA ALA A 11 1.32 -6.99 13.81
C ALA A 11 2.18 -6.38 12.69
N VAL A 12 2.81 -7.22 11.86
CA VAL A 12 3.59 -6.78 10.70
C VAL A 12 2.68 -6.11 9.67
N SER A 13 1.48 -6.63 9.42
CA SER A 13 0.51 -6.02 8.50
C SER A 13 0.07 -4.63 8.97
N PHE A 14 -0.22 -4.48 10.27
CA PHE A 14 -0.54 -3.18 10.86
C PHE A 14 0.63 -2.20 10.77
N GLY A 15 1.85 -2.65 11.09
CA GLY A 15 3.06 -1.82 10.99
C GLY A 15 3.34 -1.38 9.56
N ALA A 16 3.22 -2.29 8.59
CA ALA A 16 3.39 -1.99 7.18
C ALA A 16 2.33 -1.00 6.67
N GLY A 17 1.06 -1.18 7.08
CA GLY A 17 -0.01 -0.24 6.74
C GLY A 17 0.23 1.16 7.30
N PHE A 18 0.67 1.27 8.56
CA PHE A 18 0.97 2.57 9.18
C PHE A 18 2.16 3.27 8.54
N ALA A 19 3.26 2.53 8.30
CA ALA A 19 4.44 3.08 7.63
C ALA A 19 4.13 3.48 6.18
N GLY A 20 3.39 2.63 5.45
CA GLY A 20 2.95 2.90 4.08
C GLY A 20 2.10 4.17 3.99
N ALA A 21 1.15 4.35 4.91
CA ALA A 21 0.32 5.56 4.97
C ALA A 21 1.15 6.83 5.20
N LYS A 22 2.15 6.79 6.09
CA LYS A 22 3.05 7.93 6.34
C LYS A 22 3.90 8.28 5.12
N ILE A 23 4.43 7.28 4.43
CA ILE A 23 5.22 7.48 3.22
C ILE A 23 4.34 8.08 2.12
N LEU A 24 3.14 7.53 1.93
CA LEU A 24 2.17 8.04 0.95
C LEU A 24 1.80 9.50 1.25
N ASP A 25 1.49 9.83 2.52
CA ASP A 25 1.19 11.19 2.96
C ASP A 25 2.35 12.16 2.66
N ALA A 26 3.60 11.76 2.93
CA ALA A 26 4.78 12.59 2.71
C ALA A 26 5.08 12.80 1.22
N VAL A 27 4.98 11.75 0.40
CA VAL A 27 5.14 11.84 -1.06
C VAL A 27 4.04 12.73 -1.64
N TRP A 28 2.80 12.56 -1.17
CA TRP A 28 1.67 13.36 -1.61
C TRP A 28 1.86 14.85 -1.34
N LEU A 29 2.21 15.20 -0.10
CA LEU A 29 2.48 16.58 0.31
C LEU A 29 3.64 17.18 -0.52
N LYS A 30 4.67 16.39 -0.81
CA LYS A 30 5.83 16.85 -1.57
C LYS A 30 5.51 17.09 -3.06
N VAL A 31 4.66 16.26 -3.67
CA VAL A 31 4.32 16.36 -5.09
C VAL A 31 3.22 17.40 -5.34
N THR A 32 2.22 17.48 -4.45
CA THR A 32 1.05 18.35 -4.67
C THR A 32 1.06 19.62 -3.82
N GLY A 33 1.90 19.71 -2.79
CA GLY A 33 1.93 20.84 -1.85
C GLY A 33 0.72 20.91 -0.91
N GLN A 34 -0.21 19.95 -1.00
CA GLN A 34 -1.49 19.94 -0.30
C GLN A 34 -1.65 18.62 0.46
N LYS A 35 -2.45 18.61 1.53
CA LYS A 35 -2.75 17.36 2.25
C LYS A 35 -3.53 16.39 1.35
N PRO A 36 -3.24 15.08 1.39
CA PRO A 36 -3.99 14.09 0.62
C PRO A 36 -5.47 14.06 1.03
N PRO A 37 -6.41 13.97 0.08
CA PRO A 37 -7.81 13.78 0.37
C PRO A 37 -7.98 12.40 1.02
N LYS A 38 -8.24 12.38 2.34
CA LYS A 38 -8.41 11.13 3.09
C LYS A 38 -9.85 10.63 2.96
N PRO A 39 -10.06 9.30 2.88
CA PRO A 39 -11.41 8.74 2.96
C PRO A 39 -11.98 9.01 4.36
N GLY A 40 -12.99 9.87 4.46
CA GLY A 40 -13.67 10.22 5.72
C GLY A 40 -13.69 11.70 6.08
N ASP A 41 -12.79 12.51 5.52
CA ASP A 41 -12.79 13.97 5.70
C ASP A 41 -13.73 14.63 4.68
N LYS A 42 -15.01 14.76 5.05
CA LYS A 42 -16.05 15.37 4.20
C LYS A 42 -15.75 16.84 3.86
N GLU A 43 -15.05 17.56 4.73
CA GLU A 43 -14.62 18.94 4.47
C GLU A 43 -13.52 18.99 3.40
N ALA A 44 -12.51 18.12 3.49
CA ALA A 44 -11.45 18.06 2.48
C ALA A 44 -11.95 17.56 1.10
N GLN A 45 -13.03 16.78 1.05
CA GLN A 45 -13.63 16.32 -0.21
C GLN A 45 -14.54 17.37 -0.87
N ASN A 46 -15.17 18.26 -0.09
CA ASN A 46 -15.98 19.35 -0.63
C ASN A 46 -15.12 20.52 -1.15
N GLU A 47 -13.93 20.73 -0.58
CA GLU A 47 -12.98 21.76 -1.02
C GLU A 47 -11.96 21.24 -2.06
N ALA A 48 -11.80 19.92 -2.17
CA ALA A 48 -10.96 19.33 -3.21
C ALA A 48 -11.58 19.54 -4.59
N SER A 49 -11.04 20.50 -5.33
CA SER A 49 -11.36 20.73 -6.74
C SER A 49 -11.30 19.41 -7.53
N LEU A 50 -12.20 19.22 -8.50
CA LEU A 50 -12.27 18.04 -9.39
C LEU A 50 -10.88 17.65 -9.95
N ARG A 51 -10.01 18.63 -10.18
CA ARG A 51 -8.63 18.47 -10.65
C ARG A 51 -7.74 17.75 -9.62
N GLN A 52 -7.94 18.01 -8.33
CA GLN A 52 -7.20 17.41 -7.23
C GLN A 52 -7.65 15.96 -6.99
N ALA A 53 -8.95 15.69 -7.09
CA ALA A 53 -9.49 14.33 -7.06
C ALA A 53 -8.96 13.47 -8.23
N LEU A 54 -8.94 14.02 -9.45
CA LEU A 54 -8.34 13.37 -10.62
C LEU A 54 -6.84 13.14 -10.44
N GLY A 55 -6.10 14.12 -9.89
CA GLY A 55 -4.69 13.95 -9.55
C GLY A 55 -4.47 12.82 -8.54
N PHE A 56 -5.33 12.71 -7.52
CA PHE A 56 -5.31 11.64 -6.54
C PHE A 56 -5.61 10.27 -7.14
N ALA A 57 -6.59 10.16 -8.02
CA ALA A 57 -6.88 8.91 -8.71
C ALA A 57 -5.69 8.43 -9.55
N VAL A 58 -5.05 9.32 -10.31
CA VAL A 58 -3.89 8.98 -11.15
C VAL A 58 -2.67 8.62 -10.31
N ALA A 59 -2.34 9.40 -9.29
CA ALA A 59 -1.18 9.07 -8.45
C ALA A 59 -1.44 7.82 -7.59
N SER A 60 -2.68 7.58 -7.15
CA SER A 60 -3.05 6.33 -6.48
C SER A 60 -2.93 5.13 -7.42
N SER A 61 -3.27 5.27 -8.71
CA SER A 61 -3.11 4.18 -9.67
C SER A 61 -1.63 3.87 -9.93
N VAL A 62 -0.76 4.88 -10.01
CA VAL A 62 0.69 4.66 -10.12
C VAL A 62 1.22 3.90 -8.91
N VAL A 63 0.86 4.32 -7.69
CA VAL A 63 1.28 3.62 -6.47
C VAL A 63 0.75 2.19 -6.43
N ALA A 64 -0.53 1.99 -6.79
CA ALA A 64 -1.14 0.67 -6.85
C ALA A 64 -0.42 -0.24 -7.86
N SER A 65 -0.07 0.26 -9.04
CA SER A 65 0.70 -0.50 -10.04
C SER A 65 2.10 -0.85 -9.56
N VAL A 66 2.79 0.06 -8.86
CA VAL A 66 4.11 -0.25 -8.27
C VAL A 66 4.00 -1.36 -7.24
N ILE A 67 3.03 -1.25 -6.32
CA ILE A 67 2.77 -2.29 -5.31
C ILE A 67 2.45 -3.61 -6.03
N GLN A 68 1.58 -3.60 -7.03
CA GLN A 68 1.18 -4.79 -7.76
C GLN A 68 2.37 -5.46 -8.46
N VAL A 69 3.24 -4.70 -9.12
CA VAL A 69 4.45 -5.24 -9.76
C VAL A 69 5.42 -5.82 -8.72
N LEU A 70 5.61 -5.13 -7.59
CA LEU A 70 6.46 -5.63 -6.50
C LEU A 70 5.89 -6.88 -5.86
N THR A 71 4.57 -6.94 -5.68
CA THR A 71 3.86 -8.12 -5.16
C THR A 71 3.95 -9.26 -6.15
N GLU A 72 3.62 -9.08 -7.42
CA GLU A 72 3.71 -10.13 -8.44
C GLU A 72 5.15 -10.69 -8.54
N ARG A 73 6.17 -9.82 -8.55
CA ARG A 73 7.58 -10.24 -8.57
C ARG A 73 8.01 -10.92 -7.28
N GLY A 74 7.66 -10.36 -6.12
CA GLY A 74 8.01 -10.91 -4.81
C GLY A 74 7.31 -12.24 -4.54
N THR A 75 6.03 -12.34 -4.89
CA THR A 75 5.23 -13.56 -4.79
C THR A 75 5.73 -14.63 -5.75
N THR A 76 6.15 -14.29 -6.99
CA THR A 76 6.76 -15.28 -7.89
C THR A 76 8.07 -15.82 -7.33
N GLY A 77 8.91 -14.96 -6.75
CA GLY A 77 10.15 -15.38 -6.08
C GLY A 77 9.90 -16.26 -4.85
N ALA A 78 8.92 -15.89 -4.02
CA ALA A 78 8.52 -16.65 -2.84
C ALA A 78 7.88 -18.00 -3.24
N ILE A 79 7.00 -18.02 -4.25
CA ILE A 79 6.38 -19.25 -4.77
C ILE A 79 7.46 -20.20 -5.32
N ASN A 80 8.46 -19.69 -6.05
CA ASN A 80 9.55 -20.54 -6.54
C ASN A 80 10.41 -21.11 -5.39
N TYR A 81 10.64 -20.33 -4.34
CA TYR A 81 11.32 -20.80 -3.13
C TYR A 81 10.50 -21.89 -2.41
N PHE A 82 9.20 -21.66 -2.21
CA PHE A 82 8.29 -22.64 -1.59
C PHE A 82 8.11 -23.90 -2.44
N LYS A 83 8.03 -23.80 -3.77
CA LYS A 83 7.99 -24.96 -4.66
C LYS A 83 9.23 -25.82 -4.54
N ARG A 84 10.42 -25.19 -4.45
CA ARG A 84 11.69 -25.92 -4.28
C ARG A 84 11.77 -26.67 -2.95
N THR A 85 11.25 -26.09 -1.87
CA THR A 85 11.22 -26.74 -0.55
C THR A 85 10.10 -27.75 -0.40
N ALA A 86 9.02 -27.65 -1.18
CA ALA A 86 7.93 -28.62 -1.19
C ALA A 86 8.28 -29.90 -1.97
N ASP A 87 9.15 -29.83 -2.98
CA ASP A 87 9.67 -31.00 -3.71
C ASP A 87 10.76 -31.77 -2.94
N GLU A 88 11.31 -31.20 -1.86
CA GLU A 88 12.32 -31.83 -0.99
C GLU A 88 11.73 -32.61 0.21
N ILE A 89 10.40 -32.68 0.36
CA ILE A 89 9.70 -33.42 1.44
C ILE A 89 8.90 -34.59 0.89
#